data_AF-A0A5E4CW80-F1
#
_entry.id   AF-A0A5E4CW80-F1
#
_cell.length_a   1.000
_cell.length_b   1.000
_cell.length_c   1.000
_cell.angle_alpha   90.00
_cell.angle_beta   90.00
_cell.angle_gamma   90.00
#
_symmetry.space_group_name_H-M   'P 1'
#
loop_
_entity.id
_entity.type
_entity.pdbx_description
1 polymer ?
#
loop_
_entity_poly.entity_id
_entity_poly.type
_entity_poly.pdbx_seq_one_letter_code
_entity_poly.pdbx_strand_id
1 'polypeptide(L)'
;MTKSKACEKAISVGQTVITKHRNTRYYSCRVMAVTSQTFYEVMFDDGSFSRDTFPEDIVSRDCLKLGPPAEGEVVQVKWPDGKLYGAKYLGSNVAYMYQVEFEDGSQIAMKREDIYTLDEELPKRVKARYSTASDMRFEDTFYGTDIIQGERKRQRVLSSRFKNEYVDDPVYRTFLKSSFQKKCQKRQ
;
A
#
# COMPACT_ATOMS: atom_id res chain seq x y z
N MET A 1 -15.02 -22.31 -5.54
CA MET A 1 -14.36 -21.79 -4.31
C MET A 1 -14.74 -20.34 -4.14
N THR A 2 -15.85 -20.10 -3.45
CA THR A 2 -16.35 -18.78 -3.09
C THR A 2 -15.37 -18.17 -2.09
N LYS A 3 -14.67 -17.11 -2.49
CA LYS A 3 -13.82 -16.34 -1.59
C LYS A 3 -14.73 -15.79 -0.49
N SER A 4 -14.47 -16.21 0.74
CA SER A 4 -15.12 -15.71 1.94
C SER A 4 -15.09 -14.19 1.89
N LYS A 5 -16.26 -13.54 1.82
CA LYS A 5 -16.40 -12.13 2.14
C LYS A 5 -15.97 -11.99 3.60
N ALA A 6 -14.70 -11.68 3.82
CA ALA A 6 -14.24 -11.22 5.12
C ALA A 6 -15.19 -10.09 5.50
N CYS A 7 -15.85 -10.27 6.65
CA CYS A 7 -16.67 -9.27 7.32
C CYS A 7 -16.08 -7.88 7.01
N GLU A 8 -16.76 -7.08 6.20
CA GLU A 8 -16.33 -5.72 5.86
C GLU A 8 -16.40 -4.93 7.16
N LYS A 9 -15.36 -5.03 7.98
CA LYS A 9 -15.22 -4.19 9.16
C LYS A 9 -15.28 -2.76 8.66
N ALA A 10 -16.25 -2.02 9.18
CA ALA A 10 -16.41 -0.61 8.87
C ALA A 10 -15.14 0.13 9.31
N ILE A 11 -14.55 0.87 8.38
CA ILE A 11 -13.35 1.65 8.62
C ILE A 11 -13.79 3.07 8.94
N SER A 12 -13.30 3.61 10.05
CA SER A 12 -13.64 4.97 10.50
C SER A 12 -12.53 5.96 10.19
N VAL A 13 -12.88 7.24 10.06
CA VAL A 13 -11.89 8.32 9.97
C VAL A 13 -11.02 8.34 11.22
N GLY A 14 -9.72 8.51 11.03
CA GLY A 14 -8.71 8.51 12.08
C GLY A 14 -8.12 7.14 12.40
N GLN A 15 -8.71 6.05 11.90
CA GLN A 15 -8.24 4.70 12.13
C GLN A 15 -6.92 4.41 11.38
N THR A 16 -6.01 3.67 12.02
CA THR A 16 -4.80 3.17 11.38
C THR A 16 -5.11 1.87 10.63
N VAL A 17 -4.77 1.85 9.35
CA VAL A 17 -5.01 0.73 8.42
C VAL A 17 -3.76 0.47 7.59
N ILE A 18 -3.71 -0.69 6.94
CA ILE A 18 -2.60 -1.09 6.06
C ILE A 18 -3.06 -1.00 4.62
N THR A 19 -2.31 -0.28 3.80
CA THR A 19 -2.65 -0.08 2.40
C THR A 19 -1.43 -0.06 1.49
N LYS A 20 -1.67 -0.22 0.18
CA LYS A 20 -0.62 -0.21 -0.84
C LYS A 20 -0.22 1.22 -1.17
N HIS A 21 1.04 1.55 -0.98
CA HIS A 21 1.63 2.81 -1.40
C HIS A 21 1.98 2.82 -2.90
N ARG A 22 2.27 4.00 -3.46
CA ARG A 22 2.64 4.18 -4.88
C ARG A 22 3.86 3.36 -5.28
N ASN A 23 4.78 3.12 -4.33
CA ASN A 23 5.95 2.26 -4.52
C ASN A 23 5.62 0.75 -4.51
N THR A 24 4.34 0.37 -4.52
CA THR A 24 3.79 -0.99 -4.55
C THR A 24 4.00 -1.84 -3.30
N ARG A 25 4.62 -1.31 -2.25
CA ARG A 25 4.69 -1.95 -0.92
C ARG A 25 3.49 -1.55 -0.05
N TYR A 26 3.29 -2.27 1.04
CA TYR A 26 2.24 -1.99 2.01
C TYR A 26 2.83 -1.32 3.26
N TYR A 27 2.12 -0.31 3.76
CA TYR A 27 2.50 0.48 4.93
C TYR A 27 1.28 0.73 5.81
N SER A 28 1.53 0.99 7.10
CA SER A 28 0.57 1.63 7.99
C SER A 28 0.28 3.05 7.49
N CYS A 29 -1.00 3.42 7.50
CA CYS A 29 -1.49 4.72 7.11
C CYS A 29 -2.74 5.06 7.93
N ARG A 30 -3.05 6.34 8.01
CA ARG A 30 -4.20 6.84 8.75
C ARG A 30 -5.31 7.24 7.78
N VAL A 31 -6.54 6.82 8.06
CA VAL A 31 -7.70 7.23 7.27
C VAL A 31 -8.02 8.69 7.59
N MET A 32 -7.97 9.56 6.60
CA MET A 32 -8.24 11.00 6.75
C MET A 32 -9.68 11.35 6.41
N ALA A 33 -10.24 10.72 5.38
CA ALA A 33 -11.62 10.93 4.98
C ALA A 33 -12.19 9.66 4.35
N VAL A 34 -13.51 9.49 4.48
CA VAL A 34 -14.27 8.46 3.78
C VAL A 34 -15.29 9.17 2.91
N THR A 35 -15.19 8.99 1.60
CA THR A 35 -16.12 9.53 0.63
C THR A 35 -16.89 8.39 -0.03
N SER A 36 -18.19 8.56 -0.20
CA SER A 36 -19.03 7.63 -0.95
C SER A 36 -19.31 8.22 -2.33
N GLN A 37 -19.08 7.44 -3.37
CA GLN A 37 -19.38 7.82 -4.75
C GLN A 37 -20.42 6.85 -5.31
N THR A 38 -21.55 7.40 -5.71
CA THR A 38 -22.61 6.62 -6.36
C THR A 38 -22.32 6.50 -7.84
N PHE A 39 -22.37 5.27 -8.34
CA PHE A 39 -22.27 4.92 -9.75
C PHE A 39 -23.55 4.24 -10.19
N TYR A 40 -23.93 4.44 -11.45
CA TYR A 40 -25.05 3.78 -12.07
C TYR A 40 -24.57 2.64 -12.96
N GLU A 41 -25.35 1.56 -12.93
CA GLU A 41 -25.20 0.42 -13.80
C GLU A 41 -26.16 0.60 -14.97
N VAL A 42 -25.63 0.66 -16.17
CA VAL A 42 -26.40 0.91 -17.39
C VAL A 42 -26.01 -0.07 -18.49
N MET A 43 -26.98 -0.46 -19.30
CA MET A 43 -26.79 -1.28 -20.49
C MET A 43 -27.07 -0.43 -21.72
N PHE A 44 -26.06 -0.17 -22.53
CA PHE A 44 -26.19 0.59 -23.76
C PHE A 44 -26.94 -0.22 -24.84
N ASP A 45 -27.53 0.49 -25.80
CA ASP A 45 -28.28 -0.14 -26.90
C ASP A 45 -27.39 -0.99 -27.83
N ASP A 46 -26.07 -0.78 -27.81
CA ASP A 46 -25.08 -1.60 -28.52
C ASP A 46 -24.78 -2.94 -27.82
N GLY A 47 -25.38 -3.18 -26.65
CA GLY A 47 -25.18 -4.36 -25.82
C GLY A 47 -24.00 -4.27 -24.86
N SER A 48 -23.28 -3.14 -24.85
CA SER A 48 -22.23 -2.89 -23.87
C SER A 48 -22.82 -2.54 -22.49
N PHE A 49 -22.07 -2.80 -21.43
CA PHE A 49 -22.52 -2.62 -20.06
C PHE A 49 -21.47 -1.85 -19.25
N SER A 50 -21.92 -0.83 -18.52
CA SER A 50 -21.09 0.01 -17.64
C SER A 50 -21.60 -0.07 -16.19
N ARG A 51 -20.66 -0.04 -15.23
CA ARG A 51 -20.93 0.02 -13.78
C ARG A 51 -20.38 1.27 -13.11
N ASP A 52 -19.86 2.17 -13.92
CA ASP A 52 -19.05 3.32 -13.53
C ASP A 52 -19.57 4.63 -14.14
N THR A 53 -20.84 4.63 -14.58
CA THR A 53 -21.52 5.83 -15.08
C THR A 53 -21.90 6.75 -13.91
N PHE A 54 -21.63 8.05 -14.01
CA PHE A 54 -22.02 8.97 -12.94
C PHE A 54 -23.50 9.35 -13.05
N PRO A 55 -24.18 9.64 -11.91
CA PRO A 55 -25.54 10.17 -11.93
C PRO A 55 -25.69 11.47 -12.73
N GLU A 56 -24.62 12.28 -12.83
CA GLU A 56 -24.58 13.53 -13.59
C GLU A 56 -24.45 13.35 -15.10
N ASP A 57 -24.02 12.15 -15.56
CA ASP A 57 -23.93 11.84 -16.98
C ASP A 57 -25.31 11.49 -17.57
N ILE A 58 -26.30 11.18 -16.72
CA ILE A 58 -27.68 10.95 -17.16
C ILE A 58 -28.33 12.29 -17.48
N VAL A 59 -28.53 12.58 -18.76
CA VAL A 59 -29.13 13.85 -19.22
C VAL A 59 -30.65 13.77 -19.39
N SER A 60 -31.22 12.56 -19.42
CA SER A 60 -32.67 12.36 -19.57
C SER A 60 -33.47 12.74 -18.32
N ARG A 61 -32.81 12.79 -17.15
CA ARG A 61 -33.43 13.08 -15.85
C ARG A 61 -32.39 13.74 -14.95
N ASP A 62 -32.82 14.71 -14.15
CA ASP A 62 -31.99 15.29 -13.08
C ASP A 62 -31.83 14.30 -11.91
N CYS A 63 -30.99 13.28 -12.07
CA CYS A 63 -30.78 12.21 -11.08
C CYS A 63 -30.26 12.73 -9.74
N LEU A 64 -29.53 13.85 -9.73
CA LEU A 64 -29.03 14.48 -8.50
C LEU A 64 -30.15 15.06 -7.63
N LYS A 65 -31.28 15.48 -8.22
CA LYS A 65 -32.42 16.08 -7.50
C LYS A 65 -33.57 15.10 -7.32
N LEU A 66 -33.86 14.32 -8.36
CA LEU A 66 -35.02 13.42 -8.43
C LEU A 66 -34.68 11.97 -8.06
N GLY A 67 -33.42 11.68 -7.74
CA GLY A 67 -32.95 10.34 -7.45
C GLY A 67 -32.78 9.46 -8.71
N PRO A 68 -32.42 8.18 -8.51
CA PRO A 68 -32.15 7.26 -9.61
C PRO A 68 -33.40 7.00 -10.47
N PRO A 69 -33.21 6.68 -11.77
CA PRO A 69 -34.27 6.18 -12.65
C PRO A 69 -34.83 4.84 -12.17
N ALA A 70 -35.96 4.41 -12.73
CA ALA A 70 -36.49 3.08 -12.48
C ALA A 70 -35.65 2.01 -13.19
N GLU A 71 -35.49 0.83 -12.58
CA GLU A 71 -34.80 -0.29 -13.23
C GLU A 71 -35.50 -0.68 -14.54
N GLY A 72 -34.73 -0.74 -15.62
CA GLY A 72 -35.19 -0.96 -16.99
C GLY A 72 -35.58 0.32 -17.76
N GLU A 73 -35.57 1.49 -17.13
CA GLU A 73 -35.89 2.76 -17.79
C GLU A 73 -34.84 3.14 -18.83
N VAL A 74 -35.31 3.60 -20.00
CA VAL A 74 -34.43 4.08 -21.08
C VAL A 74 -33.96 5.48 -20.74
N VAL A 75 -32.65 5.63 -20.61
CA VAL A 75 -31.95 6.87 -20.26
C VAL A 75 -30.99 7.28 -21.37
N GLN A 76 -30.64 8.57 -21.39
CA GLN A 76 -29.59 9.09 -22.25
C GLN A 76 -28.36 9.42 -21.42
N VAL A 77 -27.23 8.80 -21.76
CA VAL A 77 -25.95 8.97 -21.09
C VAL A 77 -25.06 9.87 -21.94
N LYS A 78 -24.50 10.92 -21.34
CA LYS A 78 -23.50 11.76 -21.96
C LYS A 78 -22.12 11.14 -21.78
N TRP A 79 -21.47 10.79 -22.88
CA TRP A 79 -20.10 10.29 -22.86
C TRP A 79 -19.08 11.44 -22.86
N PRO A 80 -17.83 11.25 -22.40
CA PRO A 80 -16.78 12.28 -22.45
C PRO A 80 -16.51 12.84 -23.85
N ASP A 81 -16.83 12.09 -24.90
CA ASP A 81 -16.78 12.55 -26.29
C ASP A 81 -17.83 13.64 -26.63
N GLY A 82 -18.69 13.99 -25.67
CA GLY A 82 -19.79 14.95 -25.81
C GLY A 82 -21.03 14.39 -26.50
N LYS A 83 -21.00 13.12 -26.91
CA LYS A 83 -22.12 12.43 -27.57
C LYS A 83 -23.07 11.81 -26.55
N LEU A 84 -24.33 11.73 -26.92
CA LEU A 84 -25.38 11.07 -26.14
C LEU A 84 -25.60 9.66 -26.67
N TYR A 85 -25.62 8.70 -25.75
CA TYR A 85 -25.89 7.30 -26.05
C TYR A 85 -27.15 6.86 -25.31
N GLY A 86 -27.99 6.12 -26.01
CA GLY A 86 -29.14 5.45 -25.41
C GLY A 86 -28.68 4.26 -24.57
N ALA A 87 -29.19 4.18 -23.35
CA ALA A 87 -28.93 3.07 -22.45
C ALA A 87 -30.16 2.77 -21.61
N LYS A 88 -30.18 1.61 -20.97
CA LYS A 88 -31.17 1.22 -19.97
C LYS A 88 -30.52 1.22 -18.61
N TYR A 89 -31.13 1.91 -17.66
CA TYR A 89 -30.71 1.88 -16.27
C TYR A 89 -31.01 0.50 -15.67
N LEU A 90 -30.04 -0.11 -15.01
CA LEU A 90 -30.18 -1.43 -14.39
C LEU A 90 -30.12 -1.36 -12.87
N GLY A 91 -29.44 -0.37 -12.31
CA GLY A 91 -29.30 -0.23 -10.88
C GLY A 91 -28.26 0.81 -10.51
N SER A 92 -28.02 0.95 -9.20
CA SER A 92 -26.99 1.84 -8.67
C SER A 92 -26.10 1.09 -7.68
N ASN A 93 -24.84 1.50 -7.63
CA ASN A 93 -23.84 0.95 -6.75
C ASN A 93 -23.14 2.10 -6.03
N VAL A 94 -22.98 1.99 -4.71
CA VAL A 94 -22.27 2.98 -3.91
C VAL A 94 -20.88 2.46 -3.61
N ALA A 95 -19.88 3.06 -4.24
CA ALA A 95 -18.48 2.75 -4.00
C ALA A 95 -17.91 3.67 -2.91
N TYR A 96 -17.32 3.08 -1.88
CA TYR A 96 -16.60 3.84 -0.85
C TYR A 96 -15.14 4.03 -1.24
N MET A 97 -14.68 5.27 -1.16
CA MET A 97 -13.31 5.69 -1.35
C MET A 97 -12.77 6.19 0.00
N TYR A 98 -11.61 5.68 0.39
CA TYR A 98 -10.94 6.04 1.61
C TYR A 98 -9.70 6.82 1.26
N GLN A 99 -9.67 8.08 1.69
CA GLN A 99 -8.47 8.91 1.62
C GLN A 99 -7.61 8.55 2.82
N VAL A 100 -6.41 8.04 2.56
CA VAL A 100 -5.44 7.67 3.59
C VAL A 100 -4.19 8.53 3.45
N GLU A 101 -3.56 8.82 4.58
CA GLU A 101 -2.31 9.55 4.71
C GLU A 101 -1.24 8.63 5.29
N PHE A 102 -0.09 8.58 4.62
CA PHE A 102 1.07 7.82 5.06
C PHE A 102 1.97 8.69 5.95
N GLU A 103 2.90 8.05 6.66
CA GLU A 103 3.86 8.73 7.55
C GLU A 103 4.76 9.75 6.82
N ASP A 104 4.95 9.61 5.51
CA ASP A 104 5.69 10.57 4.68
C ASP A 104 4.86 11.82 4.29
N GLY A 105 3.62 11.91 4.79
CA GLY A 105 2.65 12.96 4.45
C GLY A 105 1.99 12.78 3.07
N SER A 106 2.30 11.69 2.35
CA SER A 106 1.65 11.41 1.08
C SER A 106 0.22 10.94 1.30
N GLN A 107 -0.68 11.35 0.40
CA GLN A 107 -2.09 10.97 0.45
C GLN A 107 -2.49 10.19 -0.80
N ILE A 108 -3.36 9.21 -0.59
CA ILE A 108 -3.92 8.38 -1.67
C ILE A 108 -5.38 8.05 -1.38
N ALA A 109 -6.21 8.00 -2.43
CA ALA A 109 -7.57 7.51 -2.34
C ALA A 109 -7.66 6.09 -2.91
N MET A 110 -8.36 5.21 -2.20
CA MET A 110 -8.43 3.79 -2.55
C MET A 110 -9.74 3.14 -2.11
N LYS A 111 -10.07 2.02 -2.74
CA LYS A 111 -11.30 1.27 -2.48
C LYS A 111 -11.17 0.43 -1.23
N ARG A 112 -12.31 0.06 -0.63
CA ARG A 112 -12.35 -0.82 0.56
C ARG A 112 -11.57 -2.13 0.38
N GLU A 113 -11.55 -2.69 -0.83
CA GLU A 113 -10.91 -3.97 -1.15
C GLU A 113 -9.38 -3.97 -0.98
N ASP A 114 -8.75 -2.80 -1.11
CA ASP A 114 -7.29 -2.64 -1.03
C ASP A 114 -6.81 -2.25 0.38
N ILE A 115 -7.74 -2.15 1.34
CA ILE A 115 -7.47 -1.70 2.70
C ILE A 115 -7.62 -2.86 3.67
N TYR A 116 -6.61 -3.04 4.52
CA TYR A 116 -6.59 -4.07 5.54
C TYR A 116 -6.55 -3.46 6.92
N THR A 117 -7.28 -4.01 7.88
CA THR A 117 -7.15 -3.58 9.28
C THR A 117 -5.94 -4.26 9.93
N LEU A 118 -5.42 -3.67 11.01
CA LEU A 118 -4.28 -4.24 11.75
C LEU A 118 -4.61 -5.60 12.41
N ASP A 119 -5.88 -5.82 12.73
CA ASP A 119 -6.36 -7.05 13.37
C ASP A 119 -6.69 -8.17 12.38
N GLU A 120 -6.76 -7.85 11.09
CA GLU A 120 -7.10 -8.84 10.05
C GLU A 120 -5.87 -9.62 9.61
N GLU A 121 -6.06 -10.91 9.32
CA GLU A 121 -4.98 -11.71 8.77
C GLU A 121 -4.67 -11.29 7.32
N LEU A 122 -3.57 -10.56 7.17
CA LEU A 122 -3.10 -10.11 5.86
C LEU A 122 -2.81 -11.30 4.91
N PRO A 123 -3.20 -11.22 3.63
CA PRO A 123 -2.84 -12.23 2.64
C PRO A 123 -1.32 -12.41 2.55
N LYS A 124 -0.83 -13.63 2.25
CA LYS A 124 0.62 -13.91 2.15
C LYS A 124 1.38 -12.92 1.24
N ARG A 125 0.75 -12.48 0.14
CA ARG A 125 1.31 -11.49 -0.80
C ARG A 125 1.46 -10.10 -0.19
N VAL A 126 0.57 -9.74 0.73
CA VAL A 126 0.57 -8.48 1.47
C VAL A 126 1.59 -8.57 2.60
N LYS A 127 1.55 -9.63 3.42
CA LYS A 127 2.54 -9.89 4.49
C LYS A 127 3.98 -9.83 3.99
N ALA A 128 4.27 -10.48 2.85
CA ALA A 128 5.62 -10.51 2.27
C ALA A 128 6.13 -9.13 1.80
N ARG A 129 5.24 -8.16 1.59
CA ARG A 129 5.56 -6.82 1.08
C ARG A 129 5.17 -5.71 2.06
N TYR A 130 4.73 -6.11 3.25
CA TYR A 130 4.40 -5.20 4.35
C TYR A 130 5.70 -4.77 5.00
N SER A 131 5.90 -3.45 5.07
CA SER A 131 7.11 -2.89 5.65
C SER A 131 6.88 -2.67 7.14
N THR A 132 7.45 -3.52 7.98
CA THR A 132 7.46 -3.36 9.45
C THR A 132 8.54 -2.38 9.92
N ALA A 133 9.27 -1.71 9.00
CA ALA A 133 10.42 -0.90 9.34
C ALA A 133 10.10 0.37 10.17
N SER A 134 8.85 0.83 10.15
CA SER A 134 8.37 1.95 10.99
C SER A 134 7.93 1.52 12.39
N ASP A 135 7.76 0.21 12.62
CA ASP A 135 7.58 -0.33 13.96
C ASP A 135 8.98 -0.24 14.61
N MET A 136 9.15 0.60 15.63
CA MET A 136 10.40 0.87 16.38
C MET A 136 10.99 -0.38 17.09
N ARG A 137 10.87 -1.56 16.52
CA ARG A 137 11.32 -2.86 17.04
C ARG A 137 12.84 -2.98 17.18
N PHE A 138 13.59 -2.06 16.59
CA PHE A 138 15.05 -2.03 16.70
C PHE A 138 15.56 -1.00 17.73
N GLU A 139 14.68 -0.35 18.50
CA GLU A 139 15.11 0.46 19.66
C GLU A 139 15.94 -0.39 20.62
N ASP A 140 15.56 -1.64 20.88
CA ASP A 140 16.29 -2.54 21.78
C ASP A 140 17.65 -3.00 21.21
N THR A 141 17.81 -2.99 19.88
CA THR A 141 19.08 -3.38 19.24
C THR A 141 20.03 -2.18 19.06
N PHE A 142 19.52 -0.95 19.15
CA PHE A 142 20.30 0.28 18.99
C PHE A 142 20.53 1.03 20.31
N TYR A 143 19.59 0.93 21.25
CA TYR A 143 19.56 1.63 22.54
C TYR A 143 19.32 0.71 23.75
N GLY A 144 19.20 -0.61 23.55
CA GLY A 144 19.17 -1.57 24.66
C GLY A 144 20.41 -1.42 25.54
N THR A 145 20.26 -1.66 26.84
CA THR A 145 21.35 -1.63 27.83
C THR A 145 22.47 -2.62 27.54
N ASP A 146 22.28 -3.51 26.57
CA ASP A 146 23.32 -4.29 25.88
C ASP A 146 24.05 -3.41 24.84
N ILE A 147 24.43 -2.22 25.30
CA ILE A 147 25.56 -1.44 24.83
C ILE A 147 26.66 -2.42 24.49
N ILE A 148 27.08 -2.48 23.23
CA ILE A 148 28.49 -2.39 22.79
C ILE A 148 29.50 -2.96 23.81
N GLN A 149 29.22 -4.12 24.41
CA GLN A 149 30.12 -4.80 25.34
C GLN A 149 30.90 -5.78 24.50
N GLY A 150 31.65 -5.24 23.54
CA GLY A 150 32.70 -5.95 22.84
C GLY A 150 32.33 -7.34 22.36
N GLU A 151 31.08 -7.59 21.95
CA GLU A 151 30.76 -8.87 21.32
C GLU A 151 31.67 -9.01 20.12
N ARG A 152 32.49 -10.07 20.15
CA ARG A 152 33.46 -10.42 19.12
C ARG A 152 32.75 -10.30 17.77
N LYS A 153 33.03 -9.20 17.04
CA LYS A 153 32.53 -8.99 15.68
C LYS A 153 32.70 -10.32 14.95
N ARG A 154 31.61 -10.88 14.41
CA ARG A 154 31.68 -12.14 13.66
C ARG A 154 32.85 -12.04 12.71
N GLN A 155 33.86 -12.88 12.93
CA GLN A 155 35.05 -12.88 12.09
C GLN A 155 34.58 -13.23 10.70
N ARG A 156 34.73 -12.30 9.75
CA ARG A 156 34.36 -12.55 8.35
C ARG A 156 35.21 -13.74 7.88
N VAL A 157 34.57 -14.89 7.69
CA VAL A 157 35.20 -16.05 7.09
C VAL A 157 35.23 -15.78 5.59
N LEU A 158 36.43 -15.68 5.03
CA LEU A 158 36.63 -15.56 3.59
C LEU A 158 35.98 -16.75 2.89
N SER A 159 35.26 -16.48 1.81
CA SER A 159 34.67 -17.52 0.96
C SER A 159 35.77 -18.48 0.47
N SER A 160 35.50 -19.78 0.50
CA SER A 160 36.43 -20.84 0.07
C SER A 160 36.89 -20.70 -1.38
N ARG A 161 36.15 -19.92 -2.20
CA ARG A 161 36.53 -19.59 -3.58
C ARG A 161 37.75 -18.65 -3.69
N PHE A 162 38.15 -17.99 -2.61
CA PHE A 162 39.30 -17.08 -2.58
C PHE A 162 40.51 -17.66 -1.83
N LYS A 163 40.66 -19.00 -1.80
CA LYS A 163 41.92 -19.65 -1.42
C LYS A 163 42.93 -19.56 -2.57
N ASN A 164 43.27 -18.35 -2.99
CA ASN A 164 44.47 -18.15 -3.79
C ASN A 164 45.62 -17.96 -2.80
N GLU A 165 46.66 -18.79 -2.94
CA GLU A 165 47.79 -19.01 -2.02
C GLU A 165 48.54 -17.75 -1.54
N TYR A 166 48.23 -16.57 -2.10
CA TYR A 166 48.86 -15.30 -1.77
C TYR A 166 48.30 -14.60 -0.51
N VAL A 167 47.08 -14.93 -0.07
CA VAL A 167 46.40 -14.21 1.05
C VAL A 167 46.71 -14.82 2.43
N ASP A 168 47.16 -16.08 2.47
CA ASP A 168 47.55 -16.78 3.71
C ASP A 168 49.05 -16.64 4.05
N ASP A 169 49.80 -15.83 3.29
CA ASP A 169 51.19 -15.51 3.62
C ASP A 169 51.28 -14.78 4.98
N PRO A 170 52.01 -15.32 5.97
CA PRO A 170 52.21 -14.69 7.28
C PRO A 170 52.71 -13.24 7.18
N VAL A 171 53.50 -12.92 6.14
CA VAL A 171 54.06 -11.59 5.91
C VAL A 171 52.96 -10.60 5.49
N TYR A 172 52.03 -11.04 4.64
CA TYR A 172 50.93 -10.19 4.19
C TYR A 172 49.92 -9.91 5.32
N ARG A 173 49.63 -10.94 6.14
CA ARG A 173 48.74 -10.83 7.29
C ARG A 173 49.25 -9.88 8.37
N THR A 174 50.56 -9.86 8.59
CA THR A 174 51.20 -8.96 9.56
C THR A 174 51.23 -7.52 9.05
N PHE A 175 51.51 -7.31 7.75
CA PHE A 175 51.46 -6.00 7.11
C PHE A 175 50.08 -5.35 7.21
N LEU A 176 49.02 -6.08 6.84
CA LEU A 176 47.64 -5.61 6.96
C LEU A 176 47.27 -5.23 8.40
N LYS A 177 47.69 -6.02 9.39
CA LYS A 177 47.38 -5.72 10.80
C LYS A 177 48.11 -4.48 11.33
N SER A 178 49.35 -4.22 10.92
CA SER A 178 50.09 -3.02 11.38
C SER A 178 49.56 -1.74 10.75
N SER A 179 49.07 -1.83 9.50
CA SER A 179 48.63 -0.68 8.69
C SER A 179 47.40 0.04 9.25
N PHE A 180 46.55 -0.67 10.01
CA PHE A 180 45.28 -0.13 10.54
C PHE A 180 45.30 0.24 12.02
N GLN A 181 46.44 0.15 12.72
CA GLN A 181 46.56 0.69 14.07
C GLN A 181 46.86 2.20 14.04
N LYS A 182 45.87 3.02 13.65
CA LYS A 182 45.90 4.44 14.00
C LYS A 182 45.63 4.57 15.50
N LYS A 183 46.68 4.80 16.29
CA LYS A 183 46.56 5.25 17.68
C LYS A 183 45.93 6.65 17.68
N CYS A 184 44.66 6.74 18.04
CA CYS A 184 44.01 8.01 18.35
C CYS A 184 44.54 8.48 19.71
N GLN A 185 45.51 9.39 19.71
CA GLN A 185 45.97 10.04 20.94
C GLN A 185 44.91 11.08 21.35
N LYS A 186 44.21 10.84 22.47
CA LYS A 186 43.46 11.88 23.16
C LYS A 186 44.47 12.89 23.71
N ARG A 187 44.47 14.11 23.18
CA ARG A 187 45.15 15.26 23.80
C ARG A 187 44.33 15.68 25.03
N GLN A 188 45.02 15.83 26.17
CA GLN A 188 44.51 16.51 27.36
C GLN A 188 44.37 18.01 27.10
#